data_AF-A0A662UXC4-F1
#
_entry.id   AF-A0A662UXC4-F1
#
_cell.length_a   1.000
_cell.length_b   1.000
_cell.length_c   1.000
_cell.angle_alpha   90.00
_cell.angle_beta   90.00
_cell.angle_gamma   90.00
#
_symmetry.space_group_name_H-M   'P 1'
#
loop_
_entity.id
_entity.type
_entity.pdbx_description
1 polymer ?
#
loop_
_entity_poly.entity_id
_entity_poly.type
_entity_poly.pdbx_seq_one_letter_code
_entity_poly.pdbx_strand_id
1 'polypeptide(L)'
;MVVAVGDTNAVLGVDLAAVKAGWIFAHVESGLRSFDRYMPEEINRVVADHIANILFAPSIQAVLNLLYEGVEPRGIWLTRNTVVDAVKMVMPRVEKERR
;
A
#
# COMPACT_ATOMS: atom_id res chain seq x y z
N MET A 1 -2.05 15.24 -5.90
CA MET A 1 -1.57 13.89 -5.52
C MET A 1 -2.73 13.17 -4.87
N VAL A 2 -2.89 11.88 -5.14
CA VAL A 2 -3.93 11.01 -4.59
C VAL A 2 -3.25 9.91 -3.79
N VAL A 3 -3.78 9.58 -2.62
CA VAL A 3 -3.23 8.57 -1.72
C VAL A 3 -4.30 7.53 -1.43
N ALA A 4 -3.96 6.25 -1.54
CA ALA A 4 -4.85 5.16 -1.16
C ALA A 4 -4.07 4.05 -0.45
N VAL A 5 -4.77 3.28 0.40
CA VAL A 5 -4.19 2.24 1.26
C VAL A 5 -4.82 0.89 0.99
N GLY A 6 -3.99 -0.15 0.94
CA GLY A 6 -4.42 -1.53 0.79
C GLY A 6 -4.72 -1.94 -0.65
N ASP A 7 -5.72 -2.78 -0.85
CA ASP A 7 -5.89 -3.59 -2.06
C ASP A 7 -7.35 -3.79 -2.50
N THR A 8 -8.25 -2.96 -1.98
CA THR A 8 -9.67 -3.04 -2.34
C THR A 8 -9.93 -2.53 -3.76
N ASN A 9 -11.10 -2.86 -4.32
CA ASN A 9 -11.53 -2.33 -5.62
C ASN A 9 -11.57 -0.79 -5.66
N ALA A 10 -11.78 -0.14 -4.50
CA ALA A 10 -11.73 1.31 -4.40
C ALA A 10 -10.31 1.84 -4.64
N VAL A 11 -9.27 1.14 -4.14
CA VAL A 11 -7.86 1.49 -4.39
C VAL A 11 -7.58 1.42 -5.89
N LEU A 12 -7.91 0.29 -6.52
CA LEU A 12 -7.70 0.11 -7.96
C LEU A 12 -8.44 1.16 -8.80
N GLY A 13 -9.69 1.48 -8.44
CA GLY A 13 -10.48 2.49 -9.15
C GLY A 13 -9.89 3.89 -9.03
N VAL A 14 -9.48 4.28 -7.82
CA VAL A 14 -8.88 5.60 -7.55
C VAL A 14 -7.53 5.74 -8.23
N ASP A 15 -6.71 4.70 -8.20
CA ASP A 15 -5.41 4.65 -8.83
C ASP A 15 -5.51 4.85 -10.36
N LEU A 16 -6.32 4.01 -11.03
CA LEU A 16 -6.55 4.13 -12.47
C LEU A 16 -7.09 5.52 -12.85
N ALA A 17 -7.98 6.10 -12.04
CA ALA A 17 -8.51 7.43 -12.27
C ALA A 17 -7.42 8.51 -12.10
N ALA A 18 -6.62 8.43 -11.04
CA ALA A 18 -5.57 9.39 -10.72
C ALA A 18 -4.49 9.40 -11.81
N VAL A 19 -3.92 8.24 -12.13
CA VAL A 19 -2.81 8.11 -13.08
C VAL A 19 -3.25 8.53 -14.48
N LYS A 20 -4.44 8.11 -14.95
CA LYS A 20 -4.96 8.51 -16.27
C LYS A 20 -5.29 10.00 -16.36
N ALA A 21 -5.64 10.64 -15.26
CA ALA A 21 -5.85 12.08 -15.19
C ALA A 21 -4.55 12.89 -14.98
N GLY A 22 -3.38 12.23 -14.98
CA GLY A 22 -2.07 12.87 -14.84
C GLY A 22 -1.73 13.29 -13.40
N TRP A 23 -2.43 12.76 -12.40
CA TRP A 23 -2.14 13.01 -10.99
C TRP A 23 -1.16 11.97 -10.44
N ILE A 24 -0.25 12.43 -9.58
CA ILE A 24 0.62 11.56 -8.80
C ILE A 24 -0.24 10.66 -7.90
N PHE A 25 -0.06 9.35 -8.00
CA PHE A 25 -0.64 8.35 -7.11
C PHE A 25 0.41 7.79 -6.15
N ALA A 26 0.07 7.75 -4.86
CA ALA A 26 0.89 7.19 -3.81
C ALA A 26 0.16 6.06 -3.09
N HIS A 27 0.74 4.87 -3.12
CA HIS A 27 0.12 3.64 -2.63
C HIS A 27 0.72 3.24 -1.29
N VAL A 28 -0.14 3.22 -0.26
CA VAL A 28 0.20 2.77 1.09
C VAL A 28 -0.08 1.28 1.22
N GLU A 29 0.82 0.55 1.88
CA GLU A 29 0.84 -0.93 1.95
C GLU A 29 1.21 -1.63 0.63
N SER A 30 2.01 -0.96 -0.19
CA SER A 30 2.49 -1.48 -1.48
C SER A 30 3.40 -2.69 -1.34
N GLY A 31 3.42 -3.56 -2.35
CA GLY A 31 4.39 -4.67 -2.47
C GLY A 31 4.05 -5.95 -1.70
N LEU A 32 2.90 -6.02 -1.02
CA LEU A 32 2.43 -7.27 -0.41
C LEU A 32 1.98 -8.26 -1.49
N ARG A 33 2.35 -9.53 -1.36
CA ARG A 33 1.99 -10.58 -2.33
C ARG A 33 1.46 -11.80 -1.63
N SER A 34 0.33 -12.31 -2.11
CA SER A 34 -0.15 -13.66 -1.80
C SER A 34 0.39 -14.69 -2.79
N PHE A 35 0.80 -14.25 -3.99
CA PHE A 35 1.14 -15.08 -5.14
C PHE A 35 0.00 -15.96 -5.65
N ASP A 36 -1.24 -15.68 -5.23
CA ASP A 36 -2.45 -16.36 -5.67
C ASP A 36 -3.35 -15.41 -6.47
N ARG A 37 -3.38 -15.59 -7.79
CA ARG A 37 -4.20 -14.77 -8.70
C ARG A 37 -5.69 -15.11 -8.67
N TYR A 38 -6.11 -16.16 -7.97
CA TYR A 38 -7.54 -16.39 -7.69
C TYR A 38 -8.07 -15.42 -6.63
N MET A 39 -7.18 -14.83 -5.82
CA MET A 39 -7.52 -13.78 -4.86
C MET A 39 -7.71 -12.44 -5.61
N PRO A 40 -8.91 -11.83 -5.62
CA PRO A 40 -9.15 -10.56 -6.29
C PRO A 40 -8.22 -9.44 -5.80
N GLU A 41 -7.93 -9.42 -4.50
CA GLU A 41 -7.03 -8.45 -3.87
C GLU A 41 -5.61 -8.54 -4.42
N GLU A 42 -5.12 -9.73 -4.79
CA GLU A 42 -3.79 -9.88 -5.38
C GLU A 42 -3.71 -9.22 -6.76
N ILE A 43 -4.78 -9.33 -7.56
CA ILE A 43 -4.88 -8.64 -8.85
C ILE A 43 -4.82 -7.12 -8.62
N ASN A 44 -5.58 -6.63 -7.65
CA ASN A 44 -5.62 -5.20 -7.31
C ASN A 44 -4.24 -4.70 -6.84
N ARG A 45 -3.54 -5.43 -5.97
CA ARG A 45 -2.19 -5.07 -5.49
C ARG A 45 -1.20 -4.94 -6.62
N VAL A 46 -1.15 -5.96 -7.49
CA VAL A 46 -0.18 -5.98 -8.60
C VAL A 46 -0.45 -4.84 -9.56
N VAL A 47 -1.71 -4.60 -9.95
CA VAL A 47 -2.00 -3.47 -10.84
C VAL A 47 -1.64 -2.15 -10.16
N ALA A 48 -2.05 -1.97 -8.89
CA ALA A 48 -1.85 -0.69 -8.21
C ALA A 48 -0.38 -0.34 -7.98
N ASP A 49 0.42 -1.33 -7.60
CA ASP A 49 1.84 -1.15 -7.39
C ASP A 49 2.59 -0.75 -8.68
N HIS A 50 2.17 -1.27 -9.84
CA HIS A 50 2.87 -1.04 -11.12
C HIS A 50 2.57 0.32 -11.75
N ILE A 51 1.46 0.97 -11.38
CA ILE A 51 1.10 2.28 -11.93
C ILE A 51 1.25 3.43 -10.93
N ALA A 52 1.50 3.13 -9.66
CA ALA A 52 1.83 4.13 -8.65
C ALA A 52 3.15 4.84 -8.93
N ASN A 53 3.21 6.12 -8.56
CA ASN A 53 4.44 6.92 -8.63
C ASN A 53 5.28 6.78 -7.36
N ILE A 54 4.61 6.53 -6.21
CA ILE A 54 5.22 6.43 -4.89
C ILE A 54 4.63 5.21 -4.19
N LEU A 55 5.50 4.38 -3.62
CA LEU A 55 5.15 3.10 -3.02
C LEU A 55 5.66 3.08 -1.58
N PHE A 56 4.74 3.03 -0.61
CA PHE A 56 5.07 2.95 0.80
C PHE A 56 4.98 1.50 1.27
N ALA A 57 6.11 0.81 1.16
CA ALA A 57 6.23 -0.61 1.47
C ALA A 57 6.33 -0.85 2.99
N PRO A 58 5.53 -1.76 3.55
CA PRO A 58 5.47 -1.99 5.00
C PRO A 58 6.62 -2.88 5.52
N SER A 59 7.35 -3.56 4.65
CA SER A 59 8.41 -4.50 5.04
C SER A 59 9.49 -4.62 3.98
N ILE A 60 10.66 -5.15 4.37
CA ILE A 60 11.74 -5.47 3.43
C ILE A 60 11.25 -6.48 2.38
N GLN A 61 10.44 -7.46 2.78
CA GLN A 61 9.88 -8.43 1.83
C GLN A 61 9.00 -7.75 0.77
N ALA A 62 8.20 -6.75 1.16
CA ALA A 62 7.37 -6.01 0.22
C ALA A 62 8.22 -5.19 -0.77
N VAL A 63 9.29 -4.56 -0.29
CA VAL A 63 10.28 -3.89 -1.15
C VAL A 63 10.89 -4.89 -2.14
N LEU A 64 11.30 -6.07 -1.66
CA LEU A 64 11.88 -7.10 -2.52
C LEU A 64 10.88 -7.59 -3.58
N ASN A 65 9.62 -7.81 -3.23
CA ASN A 65 8.59 -8.19 -4.19
C ASN A 65 8.45 -7.16 -5.32
N LEU A 66 8.38 -5.87 -4.99
CA LEU A 66 8.32 -4.78 -5.97
C LEU A 66 9.55 -4.78 -6.90
N LEU A 67 10.74 -4.93 -6.33
CA LEU A 67 12.00 -4.99 -7.08
C LEU A 67 12.05 -6.22 -8.01
N TYR A 68 11.60 -7.39 -7.54
CA TYR A 68 11.52 -8.61 -8.34
C TYR A 68 10.55 -8.48 -9.53
N GLU A 69 9.51 -7.65 -9.40
CA GLU A 69 8.57 -7.36 -10.47
C GLU A 69 9.04 -6.26 -11.44
N GLY A 70 10.23 -5.68 -11.20
CA GLY A 70 10.81 -4.65 -12.08
C GLY A 70 10.30 -3.24 -11.81
N VAL A 71 9.69 -2.98 -10.65
CA VAL A 71 9.28 -1.64 -10.24
C VAL A 71 10.51 -0.77 -9.99
N GLU A 72 10.50 0.48 -10.50
CA GLU A 72 11.61 1.42 -10.39
C GLU A 72 11.95 1.73 -8.91
N PRO A 73 13.20 1.46 -8.45
CA PRO A 73 13.57 1.65 -7.05
C PRO A 73 13.38 3.06 -6.51
N ARG A 74 13.49 4.09 -7.36
CA ARG A 74 13.36 5.50 -6.95
C ARG A 74 11.99 5.84 -6.34
N GLY A 75 10.95 5.09 -6.68
CA GLY A 75 9.60 5.29 -6.16
C GLY A 75 9.30 4.54 -4.86
N ILE A 76 10.20 3.68 -4.39
CA ILE A 76 9.93 2.73 -3.30
C ILE A 76 10.49 3.27 -1.97
N TRP A 77 9.63 3.32 -0.96
CA TRP A 77 9.96 3.81 0.38
C TRP A 77 9.58 2.76 1.43
N LEU A 78 10.53 2.33 2.25
CA LEU A 78 10.27 1.44 3.38
C LEU A 78 9.74 2.26 4.57
N THR A 79 8.43 2.22 4.84
CA THR A 79 7.78 3.05 5.87
C THR A 79 7.30 2.30 7.10
N ARG A 80 7.24 0.96 7.04
CA ARG A 80 6.44 0.12 7.97
C ARG A 80 4.93 0.34 7.78
N ASN A 81 4.12 -0.43 8.51
CA ASN A 81 2.66 -0.44 8.38
C ASN A 81 2.00 0.56 9.36
N THR A 82 1.10 1.40 8.83
CA THR A 82 0.35 2.42 9.57
C THR A 82 -0.56 1.87 10.66
N VAL A 83 -0.90 0.57 10.62
CA VAL A 83 -1.66 -0.09 11.69
C VAL A 83 -0.95 -0.02 13.03
N VAL A 84 0.40 -0.03 13.02
CA VAL A 84 1.20 0.09 14.25
C VAL A 84 1.00 1.47 14.88
N ASP A 85 0.95 2.51 14.06
CA ASP A 85 0.69 3.88 14.51
C ASP A 85 -0.75 4.02 15.02
N ALA A 86 -1.73 3.44 14.32
CA ALA A 86 -3.12 3.43 14.73
C ALA A 86 -3.31 2.78 16.11
N VAL A 87 -2.67 1.63 16.35
CA VAL A 87 -2.69 0.94 17.65
C VAL A 87 -2.09 1.84 18.75
N LYS A 88 -0.93 2.46 18.49
CA LYS A 88 -0.28 3.36 19.46
C LYS A 88 -1.13 4.58 19.81
N MET A 89 -1.91 5.11 18.86
CA MET A 89 -2.81 6.24 19.10
C MET A 89 -3.97 5.89 20.03
N VAL A 90 -4.46 4.66 19.96
CA VAL A 90 -5.65 4.21 20.71
C VAL A 90 -5.29 3.59 22.06
N MET A 91 -4.10 3.00 22.20
CA MET A 91 -3.65 2.31 23.41
C MET A 91 -3.85 3.11 24.71
N PRO A 92 -3.50 4.42 24.80
CA PRO A 92 -3.63 5.17 26.05
C PRO A 92 -5.10 5.35 26.50
N ARG A 93 -6.05 5.35 25.57
CA ARG A 93 -7.49 5.43 25.90
C ARG A 93 -7.99 4.12 26.49
N VAL A 94 -7.61 3.01 25.86
CA VAL A 94 -7.98 1.66 26.31
C VAL A 94 -7.42 1.35 27.70
N GLU A 95 -6.17 1.75 27.98
CA GLU A 95 -5.55 1.57 29.30
C GLU A 95 -6.26 2.37 30.40
N LYS A 96 -6.83 3.54 30.06
CA LYS A 96 -7.58 4.37 31.00
C LYS A 96 -8.96 3.80 31.32
N GLU A 97 -9.63 3.18 30.34
CA GLU A 97 -10.95 2.54 30.51
C GLU A 97 -10.87 1.18 31.22
N ARG A 98 -9.69 0.55 31.25
CA ARG A 98 -9.43 -0.71 31.98
C ARG A 98 -9.22 -0.54 33.49
N ARG A 99 -9.09 0.70 33.98
CA ARG A 99 -8.95 1.03 35.40
C ARG A 99 -10.30 1.46 35.97
#